data_AF-A0A7S0HRB0-F1
#
_entry.id   AF-A0A7S0HRB0-F1
#
_cell.length_a   1.000
_cell.length_b   1.000
_cell.length_c   1.000
_cell.angle_alpha   90.00
_cell.angle_beta   90.00
_cell.angle_gamma   90.00
#
_symmetry.space_group_name_H-M   'P 1'
#
loop_
_entity.id
_entity.type
_entity.pdbx_description
1 polymer ?
#
loop_
_entity_poly.entity_id
_entity_poly.type
_entity_poly.pdbx_seq_one_letter_code
_entity_poly.pdbx_strand_id
1 'polypeptide(L)'
;WAGVYELGRSQQRGYRLTREEQEAMDQEWKDFCEFAEQQLEVKPSGRVYVGDVMKAFRRSYGKYRTSEQLSDERLKGLFRRFARNATGMKGRQGFYKGIALIQKADAFGTPTAQF
;
A
#
# COMPACT_ATOMS: atom_id res chain seq x y z
N TRP A 1 -0.86 30.64 10.93
CA TRP A 1 -1.42 29.30 11.09
C TRP A 1 -0.69 28.37 10.13
N ALA A 2 0.36 27.71 10.61
CA ALA A 2 1.08 26.66 9.89
C ALA A 2 1.51 25.65 10.96
N GLY A 3 0.59 24.74 11.27
CA GLY A 3 0.79 23.69 12.25
C GLY A 3 1.39 22.45 11.58
N VAL A 4 2.43 21.93 12.23
CA VAL A 4 2.84 20.51 12.25
C VAL A 4 3.56 20.00 10.99
N TYR A 5 4.83 20.37 10.85
CA TYR A 5 5.86 19.58 10.15
C TYR A 5 6.96 19.16 11.14
N GLU A 6 6.57 18.42 12.18
CA GLU A 6 7.53 17.80 13.13
C GLU A 6 7.18 16.32 13.34
N LEU A 7 7.24 15.54 12.27
CA LEU A 7 7.24 14.06 12.35
C LEU A 7 8.51 13.47 11.70
N GLY A 8 9.59 14.24 11.75
CA GLY A 8 10.93 13.79 11.43
C GLY A 8 11.68 13.38 12.70
N ARG A 9 11.79 12.07 12.93
CA ARG A 9 12.81 11.43 13.78
C ARG A 9 12.65 11.55 15.30
N SER A 10 11.84 10.67 15.86
CA SER A 10 12.03 10.17 17.23
C SER A 10 12.11 8.64 17.21
N GLN A 11 13.24 8.14 16.69
CA GLN A 11 13.77 6.85 17.16
C GLN A 11 14.21 7.04 18.61
N GLN A 12 13.35 6.68 19.56
CA GLN A 12 13.77 6.54 20.96
C GLN A 12 13.26 5.20 21.48
N ARG A 13 14.22 4.35 21.90
CA ARG A 13 14.00 3.08 22.62
C ARG A 13 12.92 3.30 23.68
N GLY A 14 11.73 2.73 23.48
CA GLY A 14 10.60 2.83 24.41
C GLY A 14 9.40 3.64 23.93
N TYR A 15 9.31 4.00 22.64
CA TYR A 15 8.15 4.67 22.06
C TYR A 15 6.87 3.84 22.23
N ARG A 16 6.06 4.16 23.24
CA ARG A 16 4.67 3.72 23.34
C ARG A 16 3.90 4.51 22.30
N LEU A 17 3.47 3.83 21.22
CA LEU A 17 2.52 4.35 20.26
C LEU A 17 1.37 5.02 21.02
N THR A 18 1.20 6.32 20.82
CA THR A 18 0.08 7.04 21.38
C THR A 18 -1.22 6.46 20.83
N ARG A 19 -2.32 6.60 21.56
CA ARG A 19 -3.63 6.07 21.14
C ARG A 19 -4.03 6.62 19.75
N GLU A 20 -3.74 7.90 19.53
CA GLU A 20 -4.01 8.61 18.26
C GLU A 20 -3.21 8.02 17.10
N GLU A 21 -1.95 7.65 17.30
CA GLU A 21 -1.15 7.00 16.26
C GLU A 21 -1.65 5.58 15.94
N GLN A 22 -2.14 4.85 16.94
CA GLN A 22 -2.74 3.53 16.71
C GLN A 22 -4.03 3.67 15.91
N GLU A 23 -4.88 4.63 16.27
CA GLU A 23 -6.11 4.94 15.54
C GLU A 23 -5.82 5.35 14.09
N ALA A 24 -4.78 6.15 13.86
CA ALA A 24 -4.34 6.50 12.51
C ALA A 24 -3.85 5.27 11.72
N MET A 25 -3.04 4.40 12.33
CA MET A 25 -2.56 3.17 11.70
C MET A 25 -3.69 2.17 11.39
N ASP A 26 -4.67 2.06 12.28
CA ASP A 26 -5.85 1.22 12.07
C ASP A 26 -6.73 1.77 10.94
N GLN A 27 -6.86 3.10 10.86
CA GLN A 27 -7.58 3.75 9.78
C GLN A 27 -6.88 3.54 8.43
N GLU A 28 -5.56 3.77 8.38
CA GLU A 28 -4.73 3.48 7.19
C GLU A 28 -4.87 2.02 6.73
N TRP A 29 -4.88 1.08 7.68
CA TRP A 29 -5.08 -0.34 7.39
C TRP A 29 -6.47 -0.64 6.85
N LYS A 30 -7.53 -0.08 7.45
CA LYS A 30 -8.92 -0.23 6.97
C LYS A 30 -9.06 0.29 5.54
N ASP A 31 -8.55 1.49 5.27
CA ASP A 31 -8.58 2.10 3.94
C ASP A 31 -7.82 1.26 2.91
N PHE A 32 -6.68 0.67 3.31
CA PHE A 32 -5.94 -0.23 2.45
C PHE A 32 -6.67 -1.54 2.18
N CYS A 33 -7.34 -2.11 3.18
CA CYS A 33 -8.17 -3.31 3.01
C CYS A 33 -9.34 -3.05 2.06
N GLU A 34 -10.03 -1.92 2.22
CA GLU A 34 -11.14 -1.55 1.33
C GLU A 34 -10.65 -1.37 -0.12
N PHE A 35 -9.51 -0.69 -0.31
CA PHE A 35 -8.85 -0.63 -1.62
C PHE A 35 -8.54 -2.03 -2.17
N ALA A 36 -7.97 -2.89 -1.33
CA ALA A 36 -7.55 -4.22 -1.72
C ALA A 36 -8.75 -5.08 -2.15
N GLU A 37 -9.87 -5.02 -1.44
CA GLU A 37 -11.10 -5.74 -1.80
C GLU A 37 -11.69 -5.26 -3.14
N GLN A 38 -11.54 -3.97 -3.46
CA GLN A 38 -12.08 -3.38 -4.68
C GLN A 38 -11.15 -3.46 -5.91
N GLN A 39 -9.84 -3.54 -5.69
CA GLN A 39 -8.82 -3.37 -6.75
C GLN A 39 -7.82 -4.53 -6.81
N LEU A 40 -7.71 -5.36 -5.78
CA LEU A 40 -6.84 -6.54 -5.79
C LEU A 40 -7.67 -7.81 -5.85
N GLU A 41 -7.31 -8.70 -6.76
CA GLU A 41 -7.89 -10.03 -6.87
C GLU A 41 -6.83 -11.08 -6.50
N VAL A 42 -7.20 -12.04 -5.65
CA VAL A 42 -6.33 -13.18 -5.33
C VAL A 42 -6.44 -14.21 -6.43
N LYS A 43 -5.46 -14.23 -7.32
CA LYS A 43 -5.42 -15.12 -8.49
C LYS A 43 -4.13 -15.94 -8.48
N PRO A 44 -4.18 -17.29 -8.51
CA PRO A 44 -2.97 -18.14 -8.45
C PRO A 44 -1.94 -17.85 -9.55
N SER A 45 -2.41 -17.52 -10.76
CA SER A 45 -1.56 -17.09 -11.89
C SER A 45 -1.27 -15.59 -11.89
N GLY A 46 -1.86 -14.83 -10.98
CA GLY A 46 -1.68 -13.40 -10.83
C GLY A 46 -0.29 -13.06 -10.33
N ARG A 47 0.28 -12.01 -10.92
CA ARG A 47 1.51 -11.39 -10.45
C ARG A 47 1.33 -9.89 -10.48
N VAL A 48 1.68 -9.23 -9.38
CA VAL A 48 1.60 -7.78 -9.27
C VAL A 48 2.90 -7.18 -8.77
N TYR A 49 3.29 -6.05 -9.34
CA TYR A 49 4.41 -5.26 -8.84
C TYR A 49 3.92 -4.32 -7.74
N VAL A 50 4.65 -4.28 -6.62
CA VAL A 50 4.31 -3.43 -5.47
C VAL A 50 4.18 -1.96 -5.86
N GLY A 51 5.01 -1.46 -6.78
CA GLY A 51 4.94 -0.07 -7.24
C GLY A 51 3.64 0.25 -7.98
N ASP A 52 3.08 -0.71 -8.72
CA ASP A 52 1.80 -0.50 -9.42
C ASP A 52 0.63 -0.49 -8.45
N VAL A 53 0.67 -1.35 -7.42
CA VAL A 53 -0.32 -1.32 -6.32
C VAL A 53 -0.29 0.02 -5.60
N MET A 54 0.91 0.53 -5.29
CA MET A 54 1.07 1.82 -4.63
C MET A 54 0.53 2.98 -5.50
N LYS A 55 0.81 2.98 -6.80
CA LYS A 55 0.26 3.97 -7.73
C LYS A 55 -1.26 3.90 -7.82
N ALA A 56 -1.82 2.70 -7.90
CA ALA A 56 -3.26 2.48 -7.92
C ALA A 56 -3.92 2.96 -6.62
N PHE A 57 -3.34 2.64 -5.45
CA PHE A 57 -3.81 3.11 -4.15
C PHE A 57 -3.82 4.64 -4.06
N ARG A 58 -2.72 5.29 -4.46
CA ARG A 58 -2.62 6.77 -4.48
C ARG A 58 -3.57 7.44 -5.46
N ARG A 59 -3.98 6.76 -6.54
CA ARG A 59 -5.01 7.24 -7.47
C ARG A 59 -6.40 7.13 -6.89
N SER A 60 -6.72 6.02 -6.21
CA SER A 60 -8.04 5.80 -5.62
C SER A 60 -8.28 6.62 -4.35
N TYR A 61 -7.24 6.81 -3.52
CA TYR A 61 -7.33 7.53 -2.25
C TYR A 61 -6.52 8.83 -2.32
N GLY A 62 -7.17 9.90 -2.80
CA GLY A 62 -6.55 11.23 -2.91
C GLY A 62 -6.00 11.79 -1.58
N LYS A 63 -6.52 11.33 -0.45
CA LYS A 63 -6.03 11.66 0.91
C LYS A 63 -4.65 11.09 1.27
N TYR A 64 -4.13 10.16 0.47
CA TYR A 64 -2.79 9.56 0.62
C TYR A 64 -1.90 9.79 -0.60
N ARG A 65 -2.23 10.81 -1.40
CA ARG A 65 -1.59 11.06 -2.69
C ARG A 65 -0.12 11.44 -2.53
N THR A 66 0.25 12.11 -1.44
CA THR A 66 1.62 12.52 -1.16
C THR A 66 2.32 11.59 -0.17
N SER A 67 3.64 11.49 -0.30
CA SER A 67 4.51 10.74 0.63
C SER A 67 4.58 11.34 2.04
N GLU A 68 4.08 12.57 2.21
CA GLU A 68 3.98 13.28 3.50
C GLU A 68 2.81 12.74 4.33
N GLN A 69 1.71 12.35 3.68
CA GLN A 69 0.53 11.78 4.34
C GLN A 69 0.70 10.29 4.63
N LEU A 70 1.29 9.56 3.67
CA LEU A 70 1.59 8.14 3.84
C LEU A 70 2.93 7.82 3.17
N SER A 71 3.92 7.50 3.99
CA SER A 71 5.25 7.17 3.49
C SER A 71 5.22 5.91 2.63
N ASP A 72 6.05 5.89 1.60
CA ASP A 72 6.17 4.73 0.70
C ASP A 72 6.55 3.45 1.45
N GLU A 73 7.31 3.57 2.54
CA GLU A 73 7.68 2.44 3.39
C GLU A 73 6.49 1.90 4.19
N ARG A 74 5.66 2.78 4.78
CA ARG A 74 4.43 2.40 5.47
C ARG A 74 3.45 1.71 4.52
N LEU A 75 3.21 2.30 3.35
CA LEU A 75 2.31 1.72 2.35
C LEU A 75 2.81 0.35 1.85
N LYS A 76 4.12 0.19 1.64
CA LYS A 76 4.73 -1.12 1.35
C LYS A 76 4.53 -2.10 2.50
N GLY A 77 4.58 -1.65 3.75
CA GLY A 77 4.29 -2.43 4.94
C GLY A 77 2.86 -2.96 4.96
N LEU A 78 1.87 -2.10 4.69
CA LEU A 78 0.45 -2.47 4.59
C LEU A 78 0.25 -3.53 3.49
N PHE A 79 0.77 -3.30 2.29
CA PHE A 79 0.66 -4.27 1.21
C PHE A 79 1.36 -5.60 1.53
N ARG A 80 2.54 -5.57 2.16
CA ARG A 80 3.24 -6.78 2.63
C ARG A 80 2.40 -7.58 3.62
N ARG A 81 1.76 -6.91 4.57
CA ARG A 81 0.88 -7.53 5.56
C ARG A 81 -0.32 -8.18 4.88
N PHE A 82 -0.98 -7.46 3.97
CA PHE A 82 -2.09 -7.98 3.19
C PHE A 82 -1.67 -9.18 2.34
N ALA A 83 -0.61 -9.05 1.55
CA ALA A 83 -0.16 -10.11 0.66
C ALA A 83 0.25 -11.39 1.41
N ARG A 84 0.92 -11.24 2.57
CA ARG A 84 1.23 -12.38 3.45
C ARG A 84 -0.04 -13.06 3.98
N ASN A 85 -1.07 -12.29 4.31
CA ASN A 85 -2.34 -12.84 4.79
C ASN A 85 -3.13 -13.54 3.66
N ALA A 86 -3.13 -12.95 2.46
CA ALA A 86 -3.89 -13.43 1.32
C ALA A 86 -3.26 -14.68 0.65
N THR A 87 -1.94 -14.70 0.45
CA THR A 87 -1.27 -15.77 -0.31
C THR A 87 -0.23 -16.55 0.48
N GLY A 88 0.16 -16.07 1.66
CA GLY A 88 1.28 -16.63 2.42
C GLY A 88 2.66 -16.43 1.78
N MET A 89 2.74 -15.87 0.57
CA MET A 89 3.97 -15.78 -0.21
C MET A 89 4.69 -14.44 0.00
N LYS A 90 6.02 -14.52 0.15
CA LYS A 90 6.89 -13.34 0.15
C LYS A 90 7.21 -12.96 -1.29
N GLY A 91 6.99 -11.68 -1.63
CA GLY A 91 7.37 -11.17 -2.94
C GLY A 91 8.89 -11.21 -3.17
N ARG A 92 9.30 -11.48 -4.42
CA ARG A 92 10.70 -11.46 -4.87
C ARG A 92 10.92 -10.21 -5.73
N GLN A 93 11.93 -9.40 -5.40
CA GLN A 93 12.26 -8.14 -6.11
C GLN A 93 11.05 -7.19 -6.30
N GLY A 94 10.15 -7.13 -5.32
CA GLY A 94 8.96 -6.26 -5.38
C GLY A 94 7.77 -6.85 -6.15
N PHE A 95 7.87 -8.06 -6.68
CA PHE A 95 6.74 -8.76 -7.30
C PHE A 95 6.13 -9.78 -6.36
N TYR A 96 4.79 -9.80 -6.28
CA TYR A 96 4.02 -10.73 -5.47
C TYR A 96 3.21 -11.66 -6.38
N LYS A 97 3.31 -12.96 -6.12
CA LYS A 97 2.54 -14.00 -6.81
C LYS A 97 1.23 -14.26 -6.06
N GLY A 98 0.21 -14.71 -6.78
CA GLY A 98 -1.09 -15.00 -6.19
C GLY A 98 -2.02 -13.79 -6.08
N ILE A 99 -1.58 -12.61 -6.56
CA ILE A 99 -2.34 -11.36 -6.49
C ILE A 99 -2.24 -10.67 -7.85
N ALA A 100 -3.37 -10.21 -8.38
CA ALA A 100 -3.46 -9.39 -9.56
C ALA A 100 -4.18 -8.08 -9.22
N LEU A 101 -3.77 -6.98 -9.85
CA LEU A 101 -4.61 -5.79 -9.88
C LEU A 101 -5.76 -6.04 -10.84
N ILE A 102 -6.98 -5.77 -10.39
CA ILE A 102 -8.15 -5.67 -11.24
C ILE A 102 -7.90 -4.44 -12.11
N GLN A 103 -7.32 -4.64 -13.28
CA GLN A 103 -7.16 -3.59 -14.27
C GLN A 103 -8.58 -3.15 -14.67
N LYS A 104 -9.09 -2.10 -14.02
CA LYS A 104 -10.03 -1.21 -14.72
C LYS A 104 -9.23 -0.74 -15.92
N ALA A 105 -9.63 -1.19 -17.10
CA ALA A 105 -8.95 -0.85 -18.34
C ALA A 105 -8.75 0.67 -18.39
N ASP A 106 -7.53 1.13 -18.06
CA ASP A 106 -7.10 2.45 -18.42
C ASP A 106 -7.25 2.48 -19.94
N ALA A 107 -8.11 3.37 -20.45
CA ALA A 107 -8.37 3.54 -21.88
C ALA A 107 -7.12 3.90 -22.71
N PHE A 108 -5.95 3.94 -22.09
CA PHE A 108 -4.64 4.06 -22.70
C PHE A 108 -3.79 2.87 -22.28
N GLY A 109 -3.86 1.80 -23.08
CA GLY A 109 -2.98 0.65 -22.97
C GLY A 109 -1.52 1.07 -23.13
N THR A 110 -0.69 0.66 -22.18
CA THR A 110 0.71 0.41 -22.48
C THR A 110 1.02 -0.98 -21.94
N PRO A 111 1.07 -2.02 -22.80
CA PRO A 111 1.54 -3.32 -22.39
C PRO A 111 3.03 -3.21 -22.10
N THR A 112 3.40 -3.13 -20.82
CA THR A 112 4.81 -3.33 -20.44
C THR A 112 5.14 -4.79 -20.69
N ALA A 113 5.77 -5.02 -21.84
CA ALA A 113 6.27 -6.30 -22.29
C ALA A 113 7.08 -7.00 -21.20
N GLN A 114 6.74 -8.25 -20.95
CA GLN A 114 7.64 -9.20 -20.30
C GLN A 114 8.81 -9.48 -21.25
N PHE A 115 10.03 -9.36 -20.74
CA PHE A 115 11.21 -10.04 -21.27
C PHE A 115 11.59 -11.15 -20.29
#